data_AF-A0A2K9NVR7-F1
#
_entry.id   AF-A0A2K9NVR7-F1
#
_cell.length_a   1.000
_cell.length_b   1.000
_cell.length_c   1.000
_cell.angle_alpha   90.00
_cell.angle_beta   90.00
_cell.angle_gamma   90.00
#
_symmetry.space_group_name_H-M   'P 1'
#
loop_
_entity.id
_entity.type
_entity.pdbx_description
1 polymer ?
#
loop_
_entity_poly.entity_id
_entity_poly.type
_entity_poly.pdbx_seq_one_letter_code
_entity_poly.pdbx_strand_id
1 'polypeptide(L)'
;MVKEFFSFLKAYGVIGLAIAVIIGGKLNELIGSLVNDLMMPLIFKPALKAANVTNVRDLQYEGIFYGKVIGSAADFFIVALVVFLIAKFVLREETVTKK
;
A
#
# COMPACT_ATOMS: atom_id res chain seq x y z
N MET A 1 -4.80 -25.17 -33.43
CA MET A 1 -3.87 -24.36 -32.61
C MET A 1 -4.55 -23.22 -31.85
N VAL A 2 -5.03 -22.13 -32.46
CA VAL A 2 -5.64 -21.00 -31.69
C VAL A 2 -6.88 -21.42 -30.90
N LYS A 3 -7.76 -22.25 -31.47
CA LYS A 3 -8.94 -22.78 -30.76
C LYS A 3 -8.57 -23.72 -29.61
N GLU A 4 -7.53 -24.54 -29.77
CA GLU A 4 -7.01 -25.45 -28.73
C GLU A 4 -6.39 -24.65 -27.59
N PHE A 5 -5.63 -23.60 -27.91
CA PHE A 5 -5.06 -22.68 -26.94
C PHE A 5 -6.14 -21.95 -26.13
N PHE A 6 -7.17 -21.40 -26.78
CA PHE A 6 -8.29 -20.79 -26.06
C PHE A 6 -9.06 -21.79 -25.20
N SER A 7 -9.21 -23.03 -25.65
CA SER A 7 -9.86 -24.09 -24.87
C SER A 7 -9.02 -24.48 -23.65
N PHE A 8 -7.70 -24.53 -23.81
CA PHE A 8 -6.74 -24.72 -22.71
C PHE A 8 -6.84 -23.60 -21.67
N LEU A 9 -6.78 -22.33 -22.09
CA LEU A 9 -6.87 -21.19 -21.16
C LEU A 9 -8.19 -21.16 -20.38
N LYS A 10 -9.30 -21.58 -21.01
CA LYS A 10 -10.60 -21.73 -20.34
C LYS A 10 -10.62 -22.91 -19.38
N ALA A 11 -10.13 -24.08 -19.80
CA ALA A 11 -10.13 -25.30 -18.98
C ALA A 11 -9.34 -25.14 -17.68
N TYR A 12 -8.23 -24.39 -17.72
CA TYR A 12 -7.37 -24.14 -16.57
C TYR A 12 -7.68 -22.83 -15.83
N GLY A 13 -8.76 -22.11 -16.20
CA GLY A 13 -9.17 -20.88 -15.52
C GLY A 13 -8.16 -19.72 -15.58
N VAL A 14 -7.15 -19.80 -16.45
CA VAL A 14 -6.02 -18.86 -16.54
C VAL A 14 -6.49 -17.45 -16.86
N ILE A 15 -7.58 -17.33 -17.62
CA ILE A 15 -8.18 -16.03 -17.98
C ILE A 15 -8.64 -15.28 -16.72
N GLY A 16 -9.28 -15.97 -15.78
CA GLY A 16 -9.72 -15.36 -14.52
C GLY A 16 -8.55 -14.93 -13.64
N LEU A 17 -7.51 -15.77 -13.56
CA LEU A 17 -6.27 -15.44 -12.85
C LEU A 17 -5.59 -14.20 -13.46
N ALA A 18 -5.48 -14.13 -14.78
CA ALA A 18 -4.87 -13.00 -15.48
C ALA A 18 -5.61 -11.69 -15.18
N ILE A 19 -6.95 -11.71 -15.21
CA ILE A 19 -7.77 -10.55 -14.86
C ILE A 19 -7.54 -10.12 -13.41
N ALA A 20 -7.55 -11.08 -12.47
CA ALA A 20 -7.33 -10.79 -11.05
C ALA A 20 -5.96 -10.17 -10.78
N VAL A 21 -4.90 -10.68 -11.41
CA VAL A 21 -3.54 -10.16 -11.26
C VAL A 21 -3.40 -8.74 -11.85
N ILE A 22 -3.96 -8.50 -13.03
CA ILE A 22 -3.88 -7.18 -13.69
C ILE A 22 -4.64 -6.12 -12.88
N ILE A 23 -5.87 -6.43 -12.46
CA ILE A 23 -6.69 -5.53 -11.64
C ILE A 23 -6.04 -5.30 -10.27
N GLY A 24 -5.54 -6.37 -9.64
CA GLY A 24 -4.83 -6.28 -8.36
C GLY A 24 -3.58 -5.38 -8.43
N GLY A 25 -2.79 -5.50 -9.50
CA GLY A 25 -1.64 -4.64 -9.74
C GLY A 25 -2.02 -3.17 -9.89
N LYS A 26 -3.07 -2.87 -10.68
CA LYS A 26 -3.56 -1.49 -10.86
C LYS A 26 -4.19 -0.90 -9.60
N LEU A 27 -4.89 -1.71 -8.82
CA LEU A 27 -5.44 -1.29 -7.53
C LEU A 27 -4.31 -0.98 -6.54
N ASN A 28 -3.24 -1.78 -6.52
CA ASN A 28 -2.06 -1.52 -5.70
C ASN A 28 -1.38 -0.19 -6.09
N GLU A 29 -1.22 0.09 -7.38
CA GLU A 29 -0.71 1.39 -7.88
C GLU A 29 -1.60 2.56 -7.43
N LEU A 30 -2.93 2.42 -7.56
CA LEU A 30 -3.90 3.45 -7.16
C LEU A 30 -3.82 3.74 -5.65
N ILE A 31 -3.82 2.69 -4.83
CA ILE A 31 -3.71 2.82 -3.38
C ILE A 31 -2.35 3.44 -3.00
N GLY A 32 -1.27 3.00 -3.65
CA GLY A 32 0.06 3.56 -3.46
C GLY A 32 0.11 5.06 -3.75
N SER A 33 -0.47 5.51 -4.87
CA SER A 33 -0.56 6.94 -5.22
C SER A 33 -1.43 7.72 -4.23
N LEU A 34 -2.58 7.19 -3.80
CA LEU A 34 -3.40 7.85 -2.78
C LEU A 34 -2.64 8.05 -1.46
N VAL A 35 -1.86 7.06 -1.04
CA VAL A 35 -1.07 7.16 0.19
C VAL A 35 0.12 8.10 0.01
N ASN A 36 0.89 7.92 -1.06
CA ASN A 36 2.14 8.65 -1.27
C ASN A 36 1.92 10.10 -1.71
N ASP A 37 0.93 10.35 -2.58
CA ASP A 37 0.74 11.66 -3.21
C ASP A 37 -0.26 12.54 -2.47
N LEU A 38 -1.21 11.96 -1.73
CA LEU A 38 -2.19 12.72 -0.94
C LEU A 38 -1.90 12.63 0.55
N MET A 39 -1.74 11.42 1.11
CA MET A 39 -1.67 11.25 2.56
C MET A 39 -0.31 11.59 3.15
N MET A 40 0.80 11.18 2.53
CA MET A 40 2.13 11.57 3.01
C MET A 40 2.26 13.09 3.13
N PRO A 41 1.99 13.95 2.12
CA PRO A 41 2.12 15.39 2.31
C PRO A 41 1.14 15.98 3.33
N LEU A 42 -0.04 15.39 3.52
CA LEU A 42 -1.04 15.86 4.50
C LEU A 42 -0.74 15.41 5.94
N ILE A 43 -0.06 14.28 6.14
CA ILE A 43 0.30 13.76 7.46
C ILE A 43 1.74 14.16 7.82
N PHE A 44 2.70 14.08 6.89
CA PHE A 44 4.08 14.48 7.11
C PHE A 44 4.25 15.98 7.34
N LYS A 45 3.56 16.86 6.60
CA LYS A 45 3.71 18.31 6.83
C LYS A 45 3.32 18.74 8.25
N PRO A 46 2.19 18.28 8.83
CA PRO A 46 1.88 18.56 10.22
C PRO A 46 2.65 17.68 11.20
N ALA A 47 3.02 16.43 10.88
CA ALA A 47 3.85 15.60 11.77
C ALA A 47 5.28 16.17 11.92
N LEU A 48 5.89 16.69 10.85
CA LEU A 48 7.17 17.40 10.89
C LEU A 48 7.08 18.72 11.68
N LYS A 49 5.92 19.39 11.65
CA LYS A 49 5.66 20.60 12.46
C LYS A 49 5.39 20.28 13.94
N ALA A 50 4.63 19.23 14.23
CA ALA A 50 4.24 18.83 15.59
C ALA A 50 5.36 18.11 16.34
N ALA A 51 6.29 17.46 15.63
CA ALA A 51 7.45 16.83 16.23
C ALA A 51 8.50 17.83 16.75
N ASN A 52 8.38 19.15 16.45
CA ASN A 52 9.38 20.15 16.81
C ASN A 52 10.81 19.77 16.38
N VAL A 53 10.92 19.01 15.28
CA VAL A 53 12.20 18.65 14.69
C VAL A 53 12.14 19.05 13.22
N THR A 54 12.62 20.25 12.96
CA THR A 54 13.02 20.70 11.62
C THR A 54 14.02 19.74 10.98
N ASN A 55 14.62 18.82 11.76
CA ASN A 55 15.51 17.75 11.31
C ASN A 55 15.42 16.47 12.15
N VAL A 56 14.45 15.58 11.91
CA VAL A 56 14.60 14.15 12.31
C VAL A 56 15.80 13.50 11.58
N ARG A 57 16.34 14.19 10.57
CA ARG A 57 17.60 13.89 9.87
C ARG A 57 18.87 14.38 10.59
N ASP A 58 18.79 15.17 11.67
CA ASP A 58 19.95 15.63 12.44
C ASP A 58 20.12 14.91 13.78
N LEU A 59 19.23 13.98 14.14
CA LEU A 59 19.49 13.05 15.25
C LEU A 59 20.39 11.92 14.76
N GLN A 60 21.66 12.25 14.52
CA GLN A 60 22.77 11.31 14.53
C GLN A 60 23.18 11.06 15.99
N TYR A 61 23.08 9.82 16.43
CA TYR A 61 23.92 9.32 17.52
C TYR A 61 24.93 8.36 16.86
N GLU A 62 26.19 8.79 16.82
CA GLU A 62 27.34 8.00 16.35
C GLU A 62 27.26 7.42 14.93
N GLY A 63 26.76 8.18 13.95
CA GLY A 63 26.93 7.82 12.53
C GLY A 63 26.15 6.59 12.04
N ILE A 64 25.32 5.99 12.89
CA ILE A 64 24.36 4.95 12.50
C ILE A 64 23.02 5.63 12.25
N PHE A 65 22.52 5.53 11.02
CA PHE A 65 21.21 6.08 10.61
C PHE A 65 20.03 5.27 11.20
N TYR A 66 19.93 5.19 12.53
CA TYR A 66 18.75 4.63 13.21
C TYR A 66 17.48 5.39 12.79
N GLY A 67 17.58 6.70 12.57
CA GLY A 67 16.48 7.53 12.08
C GLY A 67 15.95 7.11 10.70
N LYS A 68 16.77 6.54 9.82
CA LYS A 68 16.31 6.08 8.49
C LYS A 68 15.49 4.80 8.61
N VAL A 69 15.95 3.84 9.42
CA VAL A 69 15.25 2.57 9.62
C VAL A 69 13.95 2.80 10.40
N ILE A 70 14.00 3.57 11.50
CA ILE A 70 12.82 3.92 12.30
C ILE A 70 11.85 4.77 11.48
N GLY A 71 12.35 5.72 10.68
CA GLY A 71 11.53 6.50 9.74
C GLY A 71 10.83 5.60 8.73
N SER A 72 11.55 4.70 8.06
CA SER A 72 10.94 3.76 7.10
C SER A 72 9.93 2.80 7.75
N ALA A 73 10.14 2.41 9.01
CA ALA A 73 9.22 1.56 9.76
C ALA A 73 7.94 2.32 10.14
N ALA A 74 8.06 3.59 10.56
CA ALA A 74 6.92 4.45 10.81
C ALA A 74 6.12 4.73 9.53
N ASP A 75 6.82 4.98 8.41
CA ASP A 75 6.21 5.18 7.09
C ASP A 75 5.41 3.95 6.67
N PHE A 76 6.00 2.76 6.80
CA PHE A 76 5.32 1.50 6.56
C PHE A 76 4.07 1.35 7.44
N PHE A 77 4.16 1.69 8.73
CA PHE A 77 3.02 1.59 9.65
C PHE A 77 1.89 2.55 9.29
N ILE A 78 2.22 3.78 8.91
CA ILE A 78 1.25 4.79 8.45
C ILE A 78 0.58 4.34 7.16
N VAL A 79 1.37 3.89 6.18
CA VAL A 79 0.85 3.36 4.90
C VAL A 79 -0.07 2.18 5.17
N ALA A 80 0.36 1.21 5.97
CA ALA A 80 -0.45 0.04 6.33
C ALA A 80 -1.78 0.42 7.01
N LEU A 81 -1.77 1.40 7.92
CA LEU A 81 -2.98 1.90 8.58
C LEU A 81 -3.94 2.55 7.58
N VAL A 82 -3.44 3.37 6.66
CA VAL A 82 -4.27 4.05 5.66
C VAL A 82 -4.85 3.04 4.66
N VAL A 83 -4.04 2.12 4.17
CA VAL A 83 -4.49 1.03 3.30
C VAL A 83 -5.59 0.22 4.00
N PHE A 84 -5.40 -0.09 5.28
CA PHE A 84 -6.40 -0.78 6.10
C PHE A 84 -7.70 0.02 6.24
N LEU A 85 -7.63 1.34 6.48
CA LEU A 85 -8.83 2.19 6.56
C LEU A 85 -9.58 2.28 5.23
N ILE A 86 -8.86 2.41 4.11
CA ILE A 86 -9.46 2.42 2.77
C ILE A 86 -10.11 1.07 2.48
N ALA A 87 -9.39 -0.04 2.73
CA ALA A 87 -9.93 -1.38 2.56
C ALA A 87 -11.18 -1.58 3.44
N LYS A 88 -11.15 -1.16 4.71
CA LYS A 88 -12.30 -1.23 5.62
C LYS A 88 -13.49 -0.40 5.10
N PHE A 89 -13.24 0.78 4.56
CA PHE A 89 -14.29 1.66 4.03
C PHE A 89 -14.91 1.11 2.73
N VAL A 90 -14.08 0.56 1.84
CA VAL A 90 -14.51 -0.02 0.56
C VAL A 90 -15.21 -1.37 0.76
N LEU A 91 -14.69 -2.23 1.64
CA LEU A 91 -15.28 -3.56 1.86
C LEU A 91 -16.59 -3.51 2.66
N ARG A 92 -16.80 -2.49 3.52
CA ARG A 92 -18.08 -2.14 4.19
C ARG A 92 -19.02 -3.31 4.59
N GLU A 93 -18.49 -4.49 4.92
CA GLU A 93 -19.21 -5.63 5.49
C GLU A 93 -18.95 -5.67 7.00
N GLU A 94 -20.01 -5.72 7.80
CA GLU A 94 -19.96 -5.70 9.27
C GLU A 94 -19.29 -6.94 9.89
N THR A 95 -19.07 -8.01 9.12
CA THR A 95 -18.30 -9.18 9.53
C THR A 95 -17.67 -9.87 8.32
N VAL A 96 -16.37 -10.17 8.40
CA VAL A 96 -15.71 -11.14 7.52
C VAL A 96 -16.27 -12.52 7.85
N THR A 97 -17.48 -12.82 7.39
CA THR A 97 -18.04 -14.16 7.46
C THR A 97 -17.92 -14.76 6.08
N LYS A 98 -16.95 -15.66 5.92
CA LYS A 98 -16.91 -16.64 4.84
C LYS A 98 -18.33 -17.17 4.62
N LYS A 99 -18.87 -16.98 3.42
CA LYS A 99 -19.72 -18.01 2.81
C LYS A 99 -18.86 -18.86 1.89
#